data_AF-A0A3L7YAY8-F1
#
_entry.id   AF-A0A3L7YAY8-F1
#
_cell.length_a   1.000
_cell.length_b   1.000
_cell.length_c   1.000
_cell.angle_alpha   90.00
_cell.angle_beta   90.00
_cell.angle_gamma   90.00
#
_symmetry.space_group_name_H-M   'P 1'
#
loop_
_entity.id
_entity.type
_entity.pdbx_description
1 polymer ?
#
loop_
_entity_poly.entity_id
_entity_poly.type
_entity_poly.pdbx_seq_one_letter_code
_entity_poly.pdbx_strand_id
1 'polypeptide(L)'
;MRNILVSVAWPYANADIHVGNLTGAYLPADIFARYQRLCGNRVLMVSGSDAHGTPITVRADAEGKTATAVYEHFHQRFIELFVQLGISYDLFTSTHTENHFAVSQLIFTRLREHGFLYAETQQQWYSPAEKRFLPDRYVEGTCYLCGYDSARGDQCDKCGQLLDATLLIDPHSKIGNRALELRSTEHQFLDLAKLAPQVAAFLASGKEHWRANVIKPVLHTVNVDGLHGRAITRDLDWGIPVPLPNWEGKCLYVWFEAVIGYLSASIEWAHNNGTPTAWHDWWYAADART
;
A
#
# COMPACT_ATOMS: atom_id res chain seq x y z
N MET A 1 8.67 32.14 3.33
CA MET A 1 9.10 30.83 3.83
C MET A 1 7.85 29.96 3.92
N ARG A 2 7.81 28.81 3.24
CA ARG A 2 6.67 27.87 3.25
C ARG A 2 7.12 26.52 3.80
N ASN A 3 6.16 25.72 4.28
CA ASN A 3 6.36 24.31 4.61
C ASN A 3 6.03 23.46 3.38
N ILE A 4 6.99 22.66 2.92
CA ILE A 4 6.87 21.78 1.75
C ILE A 4 7.05 20.33 2.19
N LEU A 5 6.01 19.51 2.05
CA LEU A 5 6.05 18.08 2.32
C LEU A 5 6.36 17.33 1.02
N VAL A 6 7.47 16.62 0.96
CA VAL A 6 7.85 15.80 -0.19
C VAL A 6 7.63 14.33 0.18
N SER A 7 6.48 13.79 -0.24
CA SER A 7 6.09 12.40 0.01
C SER A 7 6.57 11.50 -1.13
N VAL A 8 7.50 10.58 -0.84
CA VAL A 8 8.14 9.76 -1.88
C VAL A 8 7.68 8.31 -1.76
N ALA A 9 7.22 7.74 -2.88
CA ALA A 9 6.68 6.38 -2.93
C ALA A 9 7.55 5.36 -2.21
N TRP A 10 6.93 4.49 -1.42
CA TRP A 10 7.62 3.53 -0.57
C TRP A 10 8.12 2.35 -1.42
N PRO A 11 9.43 2.08 -1.52
CA PRO A 11 9.91 0.85 -2.14
C PRO A 11 9.37 -0.38 -1.42
N TYR A 12 8.89 -1.35 -2.20
CA TYR A 12 8.40 -2.62 -1.68
C TYR A 12 9.57 -3.49 -1.20
N ALA A 13 9.55 -3.93 0.06
CA ALA A 13 10.66 -4.61 0.72
C ALA A 13 10.75 -6.12 0.37
N ASN A 14 10.66 -6.44 -0.91
CA ASN A 14 10.77 -7.82 -1.42
C ASN A 14 11.75 -7.97 -2.60
N ALA A 15 12.31 -6.86 -3.11
CA ALA A 15 13.20 -6.82 -4.26
C ALA A 15 14.12 -5.60 -4.22
N ASP A 16 15.25 -5.69 -4.92
CA ASP A 16 16.18 -4.58 -5.05
C ASP A 16 15.62 -3.44 -5.91
N ILE A 17 15.98 -2.20 -5.55
CA ILE A 17 15.67 -0.99 -6.32
C ILE A 17 16.42 -1.01 -7.65
N HIS A 18 15.70 -0.80 -8.74
CA HIS A 18 16.28 -0.68 -10.08
C HIS A 18 16.26 0.77 -10.59
N VAL A 19 16.95 1.03 -11.71
CA VAL A 19 17.10 2.38 -12.30
C VAL A 19 15.74 3.06 -12.52
N GLY A 20 14.74 2.32 -13.01
CA GLY A 20 13.38 2.86 -13.18
C GLY A 20 12.76 3.43 -11.89
N ASN A 21 12.98 2.83 -10.72
CA ASN A 21 12.49 3.38 -9.47
C ASN A 21 13.26 4.66 -9.09
N LEU A 22 14.60 4.64 -9.24
CA LEU A 22 15.47 5.80 -9.00
C LEU A 22 15.06 7.00 -9.84
N THR A 23 14.93 6.83 -11.16
CA THR A 23 14.60 7.91 -12.08
C THR A 23 13.13 8.31 -12.00
N GLY A 24 12.26 7.38 -11.60
CA GLY A 24 10.80 7.60 -11.57
C GLY A 24 10.30 8.29 -10.32
N ALA A 25 10.87 7.98 -9.14
CA ALA A 25 10.34 8.43 -7.86
C ALA A 25 11.38 9.12 -6.95
N TYR A 26 12.59 8.57 -6.85
CA TYR A 26 13.54 8.97 -5.79
C TYR A 26 14.38 10.20 -6.15
N LEU A 27 15.06 10.14 -7.30
CA LEU A 27 15.95 11.23 -7.74
C LEU A 27 15.18 12.53 -8.05
N PRO A 28 14.02 12.51 -8.73
CA PRO A 28 13.23 13.73 -8.95
C PRO A 28 12.78 14.39 -7.64
N ALA A 29 12.38 13.58 -6.64
CA ALA A 29 11.96 14.09 -5.34
C ALA A 29 13.13 14.76 -4.59
N ASP A 30 14.32 14.15 -4.61
CA ASP A 30 15.52 14.72 -3.98
C ASP A 30 15.93 16.05 -4.62
N ILE A 31 15.95 16.11 -5.95
CA ILE A 31 16.25 17.34 -6.70
C ILE A 31 15.25 18.45 -6.31
N PHE A 32 13.96 18.12 -6.25
CA PHE A 32 12.92 19.07 -5.86
C PHE A 32 13.07 19.53 -4.40
N ALA A 33 13.31 18.61 -3.46
CA ALA A 33 13.53 18.93 -2.05
C ALA A 33 14.73 19.86 -1.87
N ARG A 34 15.85 19.57 -2.53
CA ARG A 34 17.05 20.43 -2.51
C ARG A 34 16.77 21.82 -3.06
N TYR A 35 16.09 21.91 -4.20
CA TYR A 35 15.68 23.21 -4.76
C TYR A 35 14.83 24.01 -3.77
N GLN A 36 13.83 23.38 -3.14
CA GLN A 36 12.97 24.05 -2.17
C GLN A 36 13.73 24.52 -0.93
N ARG A 37 14.67 23.71 -0.42
CA ARG A 37 15.56 24.09 0.69
C ARG A 37 16.42 25.30 0.29
N LEU A 38 16.99 25.32 -0.92
CA LEU A 38 17.77 26.46 -1.45
C LEU A 38 16.94 27.74 -1.61
N CYS A 39 15.65 27.62 -1.94
CA CYS A 39 14.72 28.74 -1.95
C CYS A 39 14.34 29.26 -0.54
N GLY A 40 14.88 28.67 0.53
CA GLY A 40 14.59 29.05 1.91
C GLY A 40 13.26 28.52 2.45
N ASN A 41 12.68 27.48 1.82
CA ASN A 41 11.50 26.80 2.35
C ASN A 41 11.90 25.71 3.35
N ARG A 42 10.98 25.40 4.28
CA ARG A 42 11.11 24.30 5.24
C ARG A 42 10.61 23.02 4.59
N VAL A 43 11.51 22.11 4.26
CA VAL A 43 11.17 20.86 3.58
C VAL A 43 11.13 19.71 4.59
N LEU A 44 10.09 18.87 4.48
CA LEU A 44 10.02 17.56 5.12
C LEU A 44 9.89 16.51 4.02
N MET A 45 10.98 15.83 3.69
CA MET A 45 11.04 14.77 2.69
C MET A 45 11.05 13.41 3.39
N VAL A 46 9.94 12.68 3.25
CA VAL A 46 9.73 11.42 3.97
C VAL A 46 9.43 10.27 3.02
N SER A 47 9.91 9.09 3.39
CA SER A 47 9.60 7.82 2.76
C SER A 47 9.90 6.67 3.72
N GLY A 48 9.87 5.45 3.22
CA GLY A 48 10.29 4.28 3.95
C GLY A 48 10.11 3.02 3.13
N SER A 49 10.39 1.88 3.75
CA SER A 49 10.14 0.57 3.12
C SER A 49 8.71 0.12 3.36
N ASP A 50 7.99 -0.19 2.28
CA ASP A 50 6.71 -0.89 2.37
C ASP A 50 7.00 -2.35 2.73
N ALA A 51 6.74 -2.67 3.99
CA ALA A 51 7.19 -3.88 4.66
C ALA A 51 6.11 -4.95 4.81
N HIS A 52 4.89 -4.75 4.29
CA HIS A 52 3.78 -5.70 4.43
C HIS A 52 3.27 -6.26 3.12
N GLY A 53 2.35 -7.23 3.22
CA GLY A 53 1.62 -7.78 2.09
C GLY A 53 2.18 -9.09 1.55
N THR A 54 1.35 -9.73 0.70
CA THR A 54 1.54 -11.09 0.17
C THR A 54 2.89 -11.34 -0.53
N PRO A 55 3.48 -10.41 -1.31
CA PRO A 55 4.75 -10.67 -1.98
C PRO A 55 5.93 -10.87 -1.02
N ILE A 56 5.90 -10.25 0.17
CA ILE A 56 6.94 -10.46 1.19
C ILE A 56 6.80 -11.85 1.79
N THR A 57 5.58 -12.30 2.12
CA THR A 57 5.36 -13.65 2.65
C THR A 57 5.68 -14.73 1.61
N VAL A 58 5.32 -14.50 0.33
CA VAL A 58 5.68 -15.41 -0.77
C VAL A 58 7.20 -15.53 -0.92
N ARG A 59 7.94 -14.42 -0.77
CA ARG A 59 9.40 -14.44 -0.83
C ARG A 59 9.99 -15.15 0.40
N ALA A 60 9.44 -14.89 1.58
CA ALA A 60 9.83 -15.51 2.83
C ALA A 60 9.67 -17.04 2.77
N ASP A 61 8.51 -17.50 2.30
CA ASP A 61 8.22 -18.92 2.07
C ASP A 61 9.22 -19.55 1.06
N ALA A 62 9.50 -18.86 -0.04
CA ALA A 62 10.44 -19.33 -1.08
C ALA A 62 11.90 -19.39 -0.60
N GLU A 63 12.31 -18.50 0.31
CA GLU A 63 13.67 -18.47 0.88
C GLU A 63 13.81 -19.28 2.17
N GLY A 64 12.71 -19.82 2.72
CA GLY A 64 12.70 -20.45 4.05
C GLY A 64 13.06 -19.48 5.18
N LYS A 65 12.67 -18.20 5.05
CA LYS A 65 12.93 -17.12 6.01
C LYS A 65 11.63 -16.61 6.63
N THR A 66 11.74 -15.82 7.69
CA THR A 66 10.60 -15.04 8.20
C THR A 66 10.35 -13.81 7.32
N ALA A 67 9.11 -13.33 7.28
CA ALA A 67 8.78 -12.09 6.59
C ALA A 67 9.56 -10.88 7.16
N THR A 68 9.78 -10.86 8.49
CA THR A 68 10.69 -9.94 9.17
C THR A 68 12.08 -9.94 8.57
N ALA A 69 12.72 -11.11 8.45
CA ALA A 69 14.07 -11.21 7.91
C ALA A 69 14.16 -10.79 6.44
N VAL A 70 13.11 -11.02 5.65
CA VAL A 70 13.04 -10.55 4.26
C VAL A 70 12.95 -9.03 4.20
N TYR A 71 12.02 -8.41 4.93
CA TYR A 71 11.87 -6.95 4.88
C TYR A 71 13.14 -6.26 5.41
N GLU A 72 13.70 -6.72 6.53
CA GLU A 72 14.88 -6.11 7.17
C GLU A 72 16.09 -6.15 6.23
N HIS A 73 16.26 -7.26 5.50
CA HIS A 73 17.29 -7.40 4.49
C HIS A 73 17.19 -6.32 3.41
N PHE A 74 16.00 -6.13 2.83
CA PHE A 74 15.81 -5.12 1.78
C PHE A 74 15.81 -3.69 2.33
N HIS A 75 15.24 -3.46 3.51
CA HIS A 75 15.26 -2.16 4.19
C HIS A 75 16.69 -1.63 4.37
N GLN A 76 17.58 -2.47 4.89
CA GLN A 76 18.98 -2.12 5.08
C GLN A 76 19.67 -1.79 3.74
N ARG A 77 19.42 -2.59 2.69
CA ARG A 77 19.97 -2.35 1.34
C ARG A 77 19.45 -1.06 0.72
N PHE A 78 18.19 -0.70 0.95
CA PHE A 78 17.62 0.56 0.47
C PHE A 78 18.30 1.74 1.15
N ILE A 79 18.49 1.68 2.48
CA ILE A 79 19.22 2.71 3.23
C ILE A 79 20.63 2.89 2.67
N GLU A 80 21.39 1.79 2.54
CA GLU A 80 22.76 1.82 2.01
C GLU A 80 22.81 2.46 0.62
N LEU A 81 21.91 2.04 -0.28
CA LEU A 81 21.81 2.58 -1.63
C LEU A 81 21.50 4.08 -1.62
N PHE A 82 20.49 4.52 -0.86
CA PHE A 82 20.08 5.92 -0.82
C PHE A 82 21.15 6.82 -0.19
N VAL A 83 21.87 6.34 0.81
CA VAL A 83 23.04 7.03 1.38
C VAL A 83 24.15 7.16 0.33
N GLN A 84 24.49 6.09 -0.39
CA GLN A 84 25.52 6.12 -1.44
C GLN A 84 25.16 7.05 -2.59
N LEU A 85 23.88 7.13 -2.96
CA LEU A 85 23.37 8.05 -3.98
C LEU A 85 23.24 9.50 -3.48
N GLY A 86 23.40 9.74 -2.18
CA GLY A 86 23.25 11.06 -1.57
C GLY A 86 21.81 11.56 -1.54
N ILE A 87 20.82 10.67 -1.50
CA ILE A 87 19.42 11.07 -1.34
C ILE A 87 19.20 11.61 0.07
N SER A 88 18.56 12.77 0.18
CA SER A 88 18.48 13.59 1.39
C SER A 88 17.11 13.56 2.06
N TYR A 89 16.66 12.37 2.42
CA TYR A 89 15.46 12.19 3.25
C TYR A 89 15.65 12.85 4.63
N ASP A 90 14.59 13.48 5.13
CA ASP A 90 14.51 13.92 6.52
C ASP A 90 14.16 12.73 7.43
N LEU A 91 13.39 11.76 6.93
CA LEU A 91 13.23 10.44 7.53
C LEU A 91 12.98 9.37 6.46
N PHE A 92 13.70 8.25 6.57
CA PHE A 92 13.42 7.01 5.84
C PHE A 92 13.15 5.89 6.86
N THR A 93 11.88 5.48 7.01
CA THR A 93 11.43 4.52 8.02
C THR A 93 10.91 3.21 7.38
N SER A 94 10.03 2.46 8.02
CA SER A 94 9.28 1.35 7.42
C SER A 94 7.82 1.36 7.86
N THR A 95 6.94 0.67 7.12
CA THR A 95 5.55 0.47 7.56
C THR A 95 5.45 -0.56 8.71
N HIS A 96 6.55 -1.24 9.06
CA HIS A 96 6.63 -2.20 10.17
C HIS A 96 7.12 -1.57 11.48
N THR A 97 6.58 -0.40 11.86
CA THR A 97 6.90 0.30 13.12
C THR A 97 5.68 0.43 14.02
N GLU A 98 5.90 0.48 15.34
CA GLU A 98 4.83 0.69 16.32
C GLU A 98 4.04 1.99 16.06
N ASN A 99 4.75 3.05 15.66
CA ASN A 99 4.14 4.32 15.27
C ASN A 99 3.21 4.16 14.05
N HIS A 100 3.68 3.48 12.99
CA HIS A 100 2.85 3.27 11.82
C HIS A 100 1.62 2.40 12.13
N PHE A 101 1.78 1.36 12.96
CA PHE A 101 0.69 0.51 13.42
C PHE A 101 -0.39 1.33 14.13
N ALA A 102 0.02 2.15 15.10
CA ALA A 102 -0.90 2.98 15.87
C ALA A 102 -1.67 3.98 14.99
N VAL A 103 -0.98 4.67 14.07
CA VAL A 103 -1.60 5.66 13.19
C VAL A 103 -2.58 5.00 12.21
N SER A 104 -2.20 3.87 11.60
CA SER A 104 -3.04 3.14 10.65
C SER A 104 -4.29 2.55 11.33
N GLN A 105 -4.15 1.99 12.53
CA GLN A 105 -5.29 1.50 13.32
C GLN A 105 -6.21 2.63 13.79
N LEU A 106 -5.66 3.79 14.13
CA LEU A 106 -6.46 4.97 14.48
C LEU A 106 -7.29 5.45 13.28
N ILE A 107 -6.69 5.57 12.09
CA ILE A 107 -7.43 5.97 10.87
C ILE A 107 -8.52 4.96 10.53
N PHE A 108 -8.21 3.66 10.58
CA PHE A 108 -9.20 2.61 10.39
C PHE A 108 -10.39 2.77 11.35
N THR A 109 -10.11 2.96 12.64
CA THR A 109 -11.13 3.10 13.67
C THR A 109 -12.00 4.34 13.42
N ARG A 110 -11.39 5.48 13.08
CA ARG A 110 -12.13 6.71 12.74
C ARG A 110 -13.00 6.55 11.52
N LEU A 111 -12.50 5.95 10.44
CA LEU A 111 -13.31 5.68 9.25
C LEU A 111 -14.53 4.82 9.58
N ARG A 112 -14.35 3.82 10.45
CA ARG A 112 -15.44 2.97 10.92
C ARG A 112 -16.47 3.74 11.74
N GLU A 113 -16.03 4.48 12.75
CA GLU A 113 -16.89 5.29 13.64
C GLU A 113 -17.71 6.32 12.87
N HIS A 114 -17.16 6.87 11.79
CA HIS A 114 -17.83 7.84 10.92
C HIS A 114 -18.62 7.19 9.75
N GLY A 115 -18.74 5.85 9.74
CA GLY A 115 -19.55 5.10 8.78
C GLY A 115 -19.02 5.15 7.36
N PHE A 116 -17.71 5.24 7.16
CA PHE A 116 -17.05 5.09 5.85
C PHE A 116 -16.58 3.66 5.57
N LEU A 117 -16.74 2.75 6.54
CA LEU A 117 -16.48 1.34 6.36
C LEU A 117 -17.76 0.52 6.46
N TYR A 118 -17.83 -0.56 5.68
CA TYR A 118 -18.86 -1.59 5.81
C TYR A 118 -18.25 -3.00 5.75
N ALA A 119 -18.94 -3.98 6.32
CA ALA A 119 -18.51 -5.37 6.27
C ALA A 119 -19.18 -6.09 5.09
N GLU A 120 -18.44 -6.94 4.38
CA GLU A 120 -18.96 -7.81 3.33
C GLU A 120 -18.27 -9.18 3.42
N THR A 121 -19.05 -10.24 3.23
CA THR A 121 -18.54 -11.62 3.19
C THR A 121 -18.29 -12.03 1.76
N GLN A 122 -17.11 -12.59 1.50
CA GLN A 122 -16.69 -13.05 0.18
C GLN A 122 -16.23 -14.51 0.24
N GLN A 123 -16.24 -15.18 -0.92
CA GLN A 123 -15.65 -16.52 -1.06
C GLN A 123 -14.18 -16.38 -1.42
N GLN A 124 -13.31 -17.06 -0.67
CA GLN A 124 -11.88 -17.09 -0.93
C GLN A 124 -11.36 -18.51 -0.84
N TRP A 125 -10.34 -18.83 -1.66
CA TRP A 125 -9.64 -20.11 -1.59
C TRP A 125 -8.93 -20.28 -0.25
N TYR A 126 -9.09 -21.45 0.35
CA TYR A 126 -8.44 -21.88 1.58
C TYR A 126 -7.69 -23.18 1.32
N SER A 127 -6.49 -23.29 1.89
CA SER A 127 -5.66 -24.49 1.83
C SER A 127 -5.73 -25.21 3.19
N PRO A 128 -6.44 -26.34 3.32
CA PRO A 128 -6.48 -27.12 4.57
C PRO A 128 -5.11 -27.63 5.01
N ALA A 129 -4.22 -27.92 4.06
CA ALA A 129 -2.85 -28.35 4.35
C ALA A 129 -2.01 -27.22 4.96
N GLU A 130 -2.14 -25.99 4.42
CA GLU A 130 -1.40 -24.82 4.91
C GLU A 130 -2.13 -24.09 6.05
N LYS A 131 -3.39 -24.47 6.32
CA LYS A 131 -4.28 -23.90 7.33
C LYS A 131 -4.51 -22.39 7.20
N ARG A 132 -4.47 -21.86 5.97
CA ARG A 132 -4.62 -20.43 5.68
C ARG A 132 -5.50 -20.18 4.45
N PHE A 133 -6.10 -19.00 4.41
CA PHE A 133 -6.64 -18.45 3.17
C PHE A 133 -5.48 -18.13 2.22
N LEU A 134 -5.73 -18.28 0.93
CA LEU A 134 -4.77 -18.01 -0.12
C LEU A 134 -5.17 -16.70 -0.81
N PRO A 135 -4.40 -15.61 -0.61
CA PRO A 135 -4.53 -14.42 -1.46
C PRO A 135 -4.31 -14.79 -2.93
N ASP A 136 -4.80 -13.98 -3.87
CA ASP A 136 -4.77 -14.31 -5.31
C ASP A 136 -3.39 -14.73 -5.83
N ARG A 137 -2.30 -14.13 -5.31
CA ARG A 137 -0.92 -14.47 -5.68
C ARG A 137 -0.40 -15.81 -5.15
N TYR A 138 -1.13 -16.45 -4.25
CA TYR A 138 -0.87 -17.81 -3.77
C TYR A 138 -1.66 -18.86 -4.54
N VAL A 139 -2.58 -18.47 -5.41
CA VAL A 139 -3.40 -19.38 -6.22
C VAL A 139 -2.93 -19.30 -7.68
N GLU A 140 -2.61 -20.46 -8.23
CA GLU A 140 -2.28 -20.65 -9.63
C GLU A 140 -3.25 -21.66 -10.24
N GLY A 141 -3.45 -21.58 -11.55
CA GLY A 141 -4.32 -22.50 -12.26
C GLY A 141 -4.38 -22.22 -13.74
N THR A 142 -5.27 -22.91 -14.42
CA THR A 142 -5.48 -22.73 -15.85
C THR A 142 -6.46 -21.59 -16.12
N CYS A 143 -6.05 -20.62 -16.94
CA CYS A 143 -6.87 -19.51 -17.39
C CYS A 143 -8.10 -20.00 -18.17
N TYR A 144 -9.29 -19.73 -17.64
CA TYR A 144 -10.56 -20.11 -18.27
C TYR A 144 -10.86 -19.37 -19.59
N LEU A 145 -10.09 -18.34 -19.94
CA LEU A 145 -10.24 -17.59 -21.19
C LEU A 145 -9.35 -18.08 -22.33
N CYS A 146 -8.11 -18.49 -22.03
CA CYS A 146 -7.11 -18.80 -23.07
C CYS A 146 -6.35 -20.12 -22.87
N GLY A 147 -6.62 -20.86 -21.79
CA GLY A 147 -6.01 -22.15 -21.49
C GLY A 147 -4.54 -22.08 -21.06
N TYR A 148 -4.04 -20.92 -20.63
CA TYR A 148 -2.70 -20.83 -20.02
C TYR A 148 -2.70 -21.50 -18.65
N ASP A 149 -1.83 -22.48 -18.44
CA ASP A 149 -1.81 -23.40 -17.29
C ASP A 149 -1.20 -22.82 -16.00
N SER A 150 -0.53 -21.67 -16.09
CA SER A 150 0.10 -20.98 -14.95
C SER A 150 -0.44 -19.56 -14.77
N ALA A 151 -1.75 -19.38 -14.93
CA ALA A 151 -2.39 -18.11 -14.64
C ALA A 151 -2.45 -17.88 -13.12
N ARG A 152 -2.26 -16.62 -12.70
CA ARG A 152 -2.29 -16.20 -11.31
C ARG A 152 -3.72 -15.78 -10.98
N GLY A 153 -4.17 -16.01 -9.74
CA GLY A 153 -5.56 -15.80 -9.27
C GLY A 153 -6.32 -14.65 -9.95
N ASP A 154 -5.73 -13.45 -9.97
CA ASP A 154 -6.32 -12.22 -10.48
C ASP A 154 -5.91 -11.84 -11.91
N GLN A 155 -4.94 -12.53 -12.52
CA GLN A 155 -4.32 -12.11 -13.79
C GLN A 155 -3.73 -13.28 -14.60
N CYS A 156 -4.00 -13.28 -15.91
CA CYS A 156 -3.29 -14.14 -16.86
C CYS A 156 -2.14 -13.41 -17.55
N ASP A 157 -0.90 -13.87 -17.35
CA ASP A 157 0.28 -13.26 -17.98
C ASP A 157 0.36 -13.51 -19.50
N LYS A 158 -0.34 -14.52 -20.02
CA LYS A 158 -0.36 -14.84 -21.46
C LYS A 158 -1.30 -13.93 -22.26
N CYS A 159 -2.53 -13.73 -21.78
CA CYS A 159 -3.54 -12.93 -22.49
C CYS A 159 -3.75 -11.52 -21.90
N GLY A 160 -3.13 -11.21 -20.76
CA GLY A 160 -3.20 -9.91 -20.09
C GLY A 160 -4.53 -9.59 -19.42
N GLN A 161 -5.49 -10.53 -19.42
CA GLN A 161 -6.82 -10.32 -18.84
C GLN A 161 -6.79 -10.48 -17.31
N LEU A 162 -7.65 -9.70 -16.65
CA LEU A 162 -7.98 -9.90 -15.23
C LEU A 162 -8.90 -11.12 -15.11
N LEU A 163 -8.65 -11.94 -14.10
CA LEU A 163 -9.39 -13.16 -13.84
C LEU A 163 -10.13 -13.08 -12.51
N ASP A 164 -11.21 -13.84 -12.40
CA ASP A 164 -11.77 -14.22 -11.10
C ASP A 164 -11.05 -15.49 -10.63
N ALA A 165 -10.37 -15.40 -9.49
CA ALA A 165 -9.60 -16.51 -8.93
C ALA A 165 -10.47 -17.75 -8.67
N THR A 166 -11.77 -17.58 -8.38
CA THR A 166 -12.70 -18.69 -8.14
C THR A 166 -13.06 -19.47 -9.41
N LEU A 167 -12.81 -18.89 -10.59
CA LEU A 167 -13.07 -19.49 -11.89
C LEU A 167 -11.85 -20.16 -12.53
N LEU A 168 -10.69 -20.13 -11.86
CA LEU A 168 -9.51 -20.85 -12.35
C LEU A 168 -9.80 -22.35 -12.48
N ILE A 169 -9.40 -22.91 -13.62
CA ILE A 169 -9.51 -24.36 -13.86
C ILE A 169 -8.33 -25.04 -13.18
N ASP A 170 -8.59 -26.12 -12.44
CA ASP A 170 -7.56 -26.86 -11.68
C ASP A 170 -6.73 -25.96 -10.74
N PRO A 171 -7.40 -25.21 -9.84
CA PRO A 171 -6.72 -24.26 -8.97
C PRO A 171 -5.85 -25.01 -7.96
N HIS A 172 -4.65 -24.52 -7.77
CA HIS A 172 -3.69 -25.07 -6.81
C HIS A 172 -2.92 -23.94 -6.13
N SER A 173 -2.44 -24.21 -4.91
CA SER A 173 -1.58 -23.25 -4.24
C SER A 173 -0.21 -23.20 -4.92
N LYS A 174 0.51 -22.09 -4.74
CA LYS A 174 1.85 -21.90 -5.29
C LYS A 174 2.87 -22.99 -4.88
N ILE A 175 2.60 -23.69 -3.77
CA ILE A 175 3.42 -24.82 -3.30
C ILE A 175 2.90 -26.18 -3.81
N GLY A 176 1.95 -26.19 -4.74
CA GLY A 176 1.43 -27.37 -5.43
C GLY A 176 0.23 -28.05 -4.77
N ASN A 177 -0.39 -27.49 -3.72
CA ASN A 177 -1.56 -28.11 -3.11
C ASN A 177 -2.82 -27.90 -3.96
N ARG A 178 -3.44 -28.99 -4.40
CA ARG A 178 -4.66 -28.99 -5.24
C ARG A 178 -5.96 -29.11 -4.45
N ALA A 179 -5.90 -29.49 -3.18
CA ALA A 179 -7.09 -29.64 -2.34
C ALA A 179 -7.51 -28.30 -1.75
N LEU A 180 -7.89 -27.35 -2.62
CA LEU A 180 -8.38 -26.03 -2.21
C LEU A 180 -9.89 -26.05 -1.97
N GLU A 181 -10.32 -25.32 -0.95
CA GLU A 181 -11.73 -25.17 -0.60
C GLU A 181 -12.14 -23.70 -0.69
N LEU A 182 -13.28 -23.40 -1.31
CA LEU A 182 -13.89 -22.08 -1.16
C LEU A 182 -14.51 -21.97 0.23
N ARG A 183 -14.08 -20.98 0.99
CA ARG A 183 -14.63 -20.66 2.31
C ARG A 183 -15.07 -19.20 2.37
N SER A 184 -16.15 -18.96 3.08
CA SER A 184 -16.62 -17.62 3.39
C SER A 184 -15.67 -16.93 4.37
N THR A 185 -15.31 -15.68 4.07
CA THR A 185 -14.51 -14.81 4.95
C THR A 185 -15.05 -13.39 4.90
N GLU A 186 -15.11 -12.72 6.04
CA GLU A 186 -15.59 -11.34 6.15
C GLU A 186 -14.42 -10.35 6.03
N HIS A 187 -14.64 -9.26 5.28
CA HIS A 187 -13.71 -8.15 5.13
C HIS A 187 -14.37 -6.82 5.40
N GLN A 188 -13.58 -5.84 5.84
CA GLN A 188 -14.01 -4.44 5.90
C GLN A 188 -13.70 -3.77 4.57
N PHE A 189 -14.65 -3.03 4.04
CA PHE A 189 -14.56 -2.29 2.79
C PHE A 189 -14.57 -0.80 3.08
N LEU A 190 -13.69 -0.05 2.42
CA LEU A 190 -13.79 1.40 2.36
C LEU A 190 -14.88 1.78 1.34
N ASP A 191 -15.91 2.48 1.79
CA ASP A 191 -17.02 2.96 0.97
C ASP A 191 -16.59 4.17 0.12
N LEU A 192 -15.87 3.88 -0.97
CA LEU A 192 -15.45 4.92 -1.91
C LEU A 192 -16.64 5.54 -2.65
N ALA A 193 -17.76 4.83 -2.79
CA ALA A 193 -18.96 5.37 -3.41
C ALA A 193 -19.52 6.54 -2.58
N LYS A 194 -19.58 6.38 -1.26
CA LYS A 194 -19.96 7.44 -0.32
C LYS A 194 -19.03 8.65 -0.36
N LEU A 195 -17.74 8.45 -0.68
CA LEU A 195 -16.74 9.52 -0.80
C LEU A 195 -16.72 10.18 -2.19
N ALA A 196 -17.31 9.55 -3.22
CA ALA A 196 -17.22 10.01 -4.61
C ALA A 196 -17.63 11.48 -4.80
N PRO A 197 -18.72 12.02 -4.19
CA PRO A 197 -19.07 13.43 -4.35
C PRO A 197 -18.00 14.39 -3.82
N GLN A 198 -17.36 14.05 -2.70
CA GLN A 198 -16.31 14.88 -2.10
C GLN A 198 -15.02 14.82 -2.93
N VAL A 199 -14.68 13.63 -3.44
CA VAL A 199 -13.54 13.45 -4.35
C VAL A 199 -13.75 14.22 -5.65
N ALA A 200 -14.95 14.15 -6.24
CA ALA A 200 -15.30 14.91 -7.43
C ALA A 200 -15.18 16.42 -7.20
N ALA A 201 -15.71 16.93 -6.09
CA ALA A 201 -15.59 18.35 -5.73
C ALA A 201 -14.13 18.78 -5.54
N PHE A 202 -13.31 17.95 -4.88
CA PHE A 202 -11.88 18.22 -4.71
C PHE A 202 -11.12 18.28 -6.04
N LEU A 203 -11.47 17.42 -7.00
CA LEU A 203 -10.83 17.35 -8.31
C LEU A 203 -11.34 18.45 -9.27
N ALA A 204 -12.52 19.02 -9.04
CA ALA A 204 -13.15 19.99 -9.92
C ALA A 204 -12.45 21.37 -9.95
N SER A 205 -11.60 21.70 -8.97
CA SER A 205 -10.93 22.99 -8.88
C SER A 205 -9.49 22.90 -8.39
N GLY A 206 -8.65 23.85 -8.84
CA GLY A 206 -7.27 23.99 -8.37
C GLY A 206 -6.34 22.87 -8.84
N LYS A 207 -6.67 22.18 -9.94
CA LYS A 207 -5.89 21.08 -10.54
C LYS A 207 -5.38 21.40 -11.94
N GLU A 208 -5.38 22.67 -12.35
CA GLU A 208 -4.93 23.15 -13.66
C GLU A 208 -3.44 22.87 -13.90
N HIS A 209 -2.68 22.74 -12.81
CA HIS A 209 -1.26 22.42 -12.82
C HIS A 209 -0.97 20.90 -12.94
N TRP A 210 -2.00 20.04 -12.87
CA TRP A 210 -1.84 18.60 -13.02
C TRP A 210 -1.73 18.24 -14.50
N ARG A 211 -0.95 17.19 -14.79
CA ARG A 211 -0.78 16.73 -16.16
C ARG A 211 -2.11 16.21 -16.72
N ALA A 212 -2.43 16.57 -17.95
CA ALA A 212 -3.70 16.21 -18.59
C ALA A 212 -3.94 14.69 -18.64
N ASN A 213 -2.88 13.90 -18.79
CA ASN A 213 -2.93 12.43 -18.78
C ASN A 213 -3.11 11.81 -17.39
N VAL A 214 -3.11 12.61 -16.32
CA VAL A 214 -3.44 12.19 -14.96
C VAL A 214 -4.85 12.62 -14.59
N ILE A 215 -5.16 13.91 -14.71
CA ILE A 215 -6.44 14.44 -14.24
C ILE A 215 -7.64 13.95 -15.08
N LYS A 216 -7.50 13.82 -16.40
CA LYS A 216 -8.62 13.42 -17.27
C LYS A 216 -9.09 11.98 -17.01
N PRO A 217 -8.21 10.95 -16.96
CA PRO A 217 -8.65 9.60 -16.60
C PRO A 217 -9.26 9.52 -15.20
N VAL A 218 -8.67 10.20 -14.21
CA VAL A 218 -9.19 10.19 -12.83
C VAL A 218 -10.59 10.81 -12.77
N LEU A 219 -10.82 11.93 -13.45
CA LEU A 219 -12.17 12.54 -13.54
C LEU A 219 -13.16 11.63 -14.26
N HIS A 220 -12.73 10.90 -15.29
CA HIS A 220 -13.59 9.92 -15.96
C HIS A 220 -14.00 8.80 -14.99
N THR A 221 -13.04 8.22 -14.28
CA THR A 221 -13.34 7.17 -13.29
C THR A 221 -14.25 7.68 -12.18
N VAL A 222 -14.02 8.86 -11.64
CA VAL A 222 -14.83 9.41 -10.53
C VAL A 222 -16.24 9.79 -10.99
N ASN A 223 -16.40 10.39 -12.17
CA ASN A 223 -17.67 10.97 -12.61
C ASN A 223 -18.49 10.06 -13.54
N VAL A 224 -17.87 9.08 -14.19
CA VAL A 224 -18.50 8.23 -15.21
C VAL A 224 -18.50 6.77 -14.77
N ASP A 225 -17.33 6.17 -14.50
CA ASP A 225 -17.26 4.75 -14.10
C ASP A 225 -17.86 4.53 -12.71
N GLY A 226 -17.66 5.50 -11.81
CA GLY A 226 -18.03 5.43 -10.40
C GLY A 226 -16.93 4.83 -9.53
N LEU A 227 -16.92 5.23 -8.27
CA LEU A 227 -16.06 4.63 -7.26
C LEU A 227 -16.83 3.52 -6.54
N HIS A 228 -16.23 2.35 -6.45
CA HIS A 228 -16.81 1.19 -5.77
C HIS A 228 -16.04 0.87 -4.50
N GLY A 229 -16.70 0.22 -3.56
CA GLY A 229 -16.06 -0.23 -2.34
C GLY A 229 -14.82 -1.10 -2.61
N ARG A 230 -13.84 -1.01 -1.70
CA ARG A 230 -12.59 -1.78 -1.79
C ARG A 230 -12.28 -2.41 -0.44
N ALA A 231 -12.00 -3.71 -0.42
CA ALA A 231 -11.58 -4.42 0.78
C ALA A 231 -10.26 -3.85 1.31
N ILE A 232 -10.26 -3.39 2.56
CA ILE A 232 -9.10 -2.84 3.27
C ILE A 232 -8.55 -3.77 4.35
N THR A 233 -9.04 -5.01 4.42
CA THR A 233 -8.47 -6.07 5.27
C THR A 233 -8.10 -7.28 4.42
N ARG A 234 -7.22 -8.14 4.93
CA ARG A 234 -6.80 -9.39 4.30
C ARG A 234 -6.66 -10.49 5.34
N ASP A 235 -6.93 -11.73 4.93
CA ASP A 235 -6.57 -12.94 5.68
C ASP A 235 -5.09 -13.22 5.47
N LEU A 236 -4.25 -12.58 6.29
CA LEU A 236 -2.80 -12.66 6.23
C LEU A 236 -2.22 -12.36 7.61
N ASP A 237 -1.34 -13.24 8.09
CA ASP A 237 -0.70 -13.08 9.41
C ASP A 237 0.39 -11.98 9.42
N TRP A 238 0.90 -11.60 8.24
CA TRP A 238 1.92 -10.58 8.07
C TRP A 238 1.32 -9.22 7.68
N GLY A 239 1.19 -8.33 8.65
CA GLY A 239 0.69 -6.97 8.48
C GLY A 239 0.29 -6.33 9.80
N ILE A 240 -0.38 -5.18 9.71
CA ILE A 240 -0.94 -4.49 10.88
C ILE A 240 -2.23 -5.21 11.31
N PRO A 241 -2.36 -5.72 12.54
CA PRO A 241 -3.57 -6.40 12.98
C PRO A 241 -4.80 -5.48 12.88
N VAL A 242 -5.94 -6.05 12.46
CA VAL A 242 -7.20 -5.31 12.41
C VAL A 242 -7.69 -5.06 13.85
N PRO A 243 -7.97 -3.81 14.27
CA PRO A 243 -8.32 -3.49 15.65
C PRO A 243 -9.82 -3.78 15.94
N LEU A 244 -10.25 -5.02 15.67
CA LEU A 244 -11.62 -5.50 15.87
C LEU A 244 -11.62 -6.81 16.69
N PRO A 245 -12.61 -7.03 17.55
CA PRO A 245 -12.72 -8.28 18.30
C PRO A 245 -13.09 -9.44 17.37
N ASN A 246 -12.48 -10.62 17.55
CA ASN A 246 -12.67 -11.82 16.73
C ASN A 246 -12.18 -11.68 15.27
N TRP A 247 -11.18 -10.82 15.03
CA TRP A 247 -10.53 -10.62 13.72
C TRP A 247 -9.07 -11.12 13.73
N GLU A 248 -8.73 -12.06 14.63
CA GLU A 248 -7.42 -12.70 14.67
C GLU A 248 -7.10 -13.38 13.32
N GLY A 249 -5.83 -13.31 12.89
CA GLY A 249 -5.41 -13.83 11.58
C GLY A 249 -5.72 -12.90 10.40
N LYS A 250 -6.26 -11.70 10.66
CA LYS A 250 -6.47 -10.66 9.64
C LYS A 250 -5.60 -9.44 9.89
N CYS A 251 -5.13 -8.84 8.81
CA CYS A 251 -4.40 -7.59 8.82
C CYS A 251 -5.08 -6.51 7.96
N LEU A 252 -4.71 -5.26 8.19
CA LEU A 252 -5.01 -4.17 7.27
C LEU A 252 -4.32 -4.45 5.93
N TYR A 253 -5.04 -4.22 4.83
CA TYR A 253 -4.50 -4.42 3.50
C TYR A 253 -3.39 -3.40 3.25
N VAL A 254 -2.24 -3.86 2.74
CA VAL A 254 -1.06 -3.02 2.50
C VAL A 254 -1.36 -1.75 1.72
N TRP A 255 -2.23 -1.80 0.70
CA TRP A 255 -2.60 -0.60 -0.06
C TRP A 255 -3.37 0.45 0.74
N PHE A 256 -4.07 0.03 1.80
CA PHE A 256 -4.76 0.94 2.71
C PHE A 256 -3.78 1.59 3.68
N GLU A 257 -2.88 0.82 4.30
CA GLU A 257 -1.94 1.36 5.29
C GLU A 257 -0.72 2.06 4.68
N ALA A 258 -0.21 1.63 3.53
CA ALA A 258 1.03 2.19 2.97
C ALA A 258 0.89 3.68 2.61
N VAL A 259 -0.31 4.11 2.16
CA VAL A 259 -0.58 5.53 1.91
C VAL A 259 -0.64 6.37 3.19
N ILE A 260 -0.96 5.75 4.33
CA ILE A 260 -0.90 6.37 5.66
C ILE A 260 0.56 6.55 6.11
N GLY A 261 1.48 5.78 5.53
CA GLY A 261 2.93 5.84 5.77
C GLY A 261 3.49 7.27 5.73
N TYR A 262 3.04 8.11 4.79
CA TYR A 262 3.52 9.49 4.70
C TYR A 262 3.21 10.33 5.95
N LEU A 263 2.00 10.14 6.51
CA LEU A 263 1.59 10.80 7.74
C LEU A 263 2.35 10.22 8.93
N SER A 264 2.38 8.90 9.06
CA SER A 264 3.07 8.25 10.18
C SER A 264 4.57 8.58 10.19
N ALA A 265 5.23 8.61 9.05
CA ALA A 265 6.63 9.02 8.94
C ALA A 265 6.85 10.48 9.35
N SER A 266 5.91 11.37 9.02
CA SER A 266 5.98 12.77 9.48
C SER A 266 5.83 12.87 11.01
N ILE A 267 4.92 12.10 11.60
CA ILE A 267 4.72 12.01 13.05
C ILE A 267 5.98 11.46 13.73
N GLU A 268 6.55 10.38 13.19
CA GLU A 268 7.77 9.75 13.69
C GLU A 268 8.96 10.70 13.63
N TRP A 269 9.13 11.40 12.50
CA TRP A 269 10.16 12.42 12.34
C TRP A 269 10.05 13.50 13.42
N ALA A 270 8.84 14.00 13.68
CA ALA A 270 8.61 15.03 14.68
C ALA A 270 8.94 14.52 16.10
N HIS A 271 8.57 13.27 16.41
CA HIS A 271 8.91 12.62 17.67
C HIS A 271 10.43 12.46 17.85
N ASN A 272 11.11 11.94 16.83
CA ASN A 272 12.56 11.70 16.83
C ASN A 272 13.37 13.01 16.97
N ASN A 273 12.82 14.13 16.52
CA ASN A 273 13.43 15.46 16.66
C ASN A 273 13.05 16.18 17.97
N GLY A 274 12.41 15.50 18.92
CA GLY A 274 12.08 16.05 20.24
C GLY A 274 10.97 17.10 20.22
N THR A 275 10.23 17.23 19.11
CA THR A 275 9.12 18.17 18.96
C THR A 275 7.89 17.45 18.37
N PRO A 276 7.18 16.62 19.17
CA PRO A 276 6.17 15.67 18.66
C PRO A 276 5.01 16.27 17.86
N THR A 277 4.77 17.57 17.95
CA THR A 277 3.71 18.28 17.22
C THR A 277 4.22 19.01 15.97
N ALA A 278 5.53 19.01 15.70
CA ALA A 278 6.12 19.77 14.60
C ALA A 278 5.56 19.36 13.23
N TRP A 279 5.14 18.10 13.05
CA TRP A 279 4.54 17.63 11.79
C TRP A 279 3.25 18.37 11.41
N HIS A 280 2.55 18.99 12.36
CA HIS A 280 1.36 19.82 12.08
C HIS A 280 1.65 20.96 11.11
N ASP A 281 2.89 21.49 11.11
CA ASP A 281 3.33 22.56 10.22
C ASP A 281 3.19 22.18 8.73
N TRP A 282 3.25 20.87 8.41
CA TRP A 282 3.15 20.37 7.04
C TRP A 282 1.77 19.80 6.69
N TRP A 283 1.03 19.29 7.69
CA TRP A 283 -0.24 18.61 7.45
C TRP A 283 -1.48 19.46 7.73
N TYR A 284 -1.39 20.46 8.62
CA TYR A 284 -2.54 21.28 9.03
C TYR A 284 -2.43 22.75 8.61
N ALA A 285 -1.22 23.27 8.39
CA ALA A 285 -1.06 24.66 7.99
C ALA A 285 -1.66 24.91 6.59
N ALA A 286 -2.49 25.95 6.46
CA ALA A 286 -3.21 26.25 5.22
C ALA A 286 -2.29 26.63 4.05
N ASP A 287 -1.08 27.10 4.33
CA ASP A 287 -0.08 27.48 3.33
C ASP A 287 0.97 26.40 3.05
N ALA A 288 0.89 25.25 3.76
CA ALA A 288 1.71 24.09 3.47
C ALA A 288 1.39 23.52 2.08
N ARG A 289 2.39 22.94 1.43
CA ARG A 289 2.26 22.37 0.08
C ARG A 289 2.87 20.98 0.01
N THR A 290 2.30 20.13 -0.84
CA THR A 290 2.77 18.78 -1.14
C THR A 290 3.18 18.68 -2.60
#